data_AF-A0A3A9C6W8-F1
#
_entry.id   AF-A0A3A9C6W8-F1
#
_cell.length_a   1.000
_cell.length_b   1.000
_cell.length_c   1.000
_cell.angle_alpha   90.00
_cell.angle_beta   90.00
_cell.angle_gamma   90.00
#
_symmetry.space_group_name_H-M   'P 1'
#
loop_
_entity.id
_entity.type
_entity.pdbx_description
1 polymer ?
#
loop_
_entity_poly.entity_id
_entity_poly.type
_entity_poly.pdbx_seq_one_letter_code
_entity_poly.pdbx_strand_id
1 'polypeptide(L)' 'MSKEEILSKVNEIFIDAFDKEDLVIDFNTTASDIEGWDSLMQMNLIEMIEDEFNMRFDMDEVVGMADVGAMIDIIISRI' A
#
# COMPACT_ATOMS: atom_id res chain seq x y z
N MET A 1 -0.33 -16.10 0.01
CA MET A 1 0.20 -15.46 -1.22
C MET A 1 1.67 -15.13 -1.00
N SER A 2 2.47 -14.97 -2.06
CA SER A 2 3.87 -14.51 -1.94
C SER A 2 3.95 -12.99 -1.82
N LYS A 3 5.13 -12.47 -1.39
CA LYS A 3 5.40 -11.02 -1.35
C LYS A 3 5.22 -10.36 -2.71
N GLU A 4 5.66 -11.03 -3.76
CA GLU A 4 5.60 -10.55 -5.13
C GLU A 4 4.16 -10.52 -5.66
N GLU A 5 3.33 -11.51 -5.32
CA GLU A 5 1.90 -11.52 -5.68
C GLU A 5 1.15 -10.35 -5.03
N ILE A 6 1.46 -10.04 -3.77
CA ILE A 6 0.84 -8.93 -3.05
C ILE A 6 1.36 -7.60 -3.58
N LEU A 7 2.67 -7.48 -3.84
CA LEU A 7 3.24 -6.28 -4.46
C LEU A 7 2.55 -5.95 -5.78
N SER A 8 2.28 -6.94 -6.61
CA SER A 8 1.56 -6.74 -7.88
C SER A 8 0.17 -6.13 -7.67
N LYS A 9 -0.61 -6.67 -6.71
CA LYS A 9 -1.94 -6.14 -6.38
C LYS A 9 -1.90 -4.75 -5.75
N VAL A 10 -0.95 -4.54 -4.84
CA VAL A 10 -0.75 -3.23 -4.22
C VAL A 10 -0.34 -2.21 -5.30
N ASN A 11 0.49 -2.58 -6.27
CA ASN A 11 0.83 -1.68 -7.39
C ASN A 11 -0.41 -1.29 -8.21
N GLU A 12 -1.34 -2.20 -8.48
CA GLU A 12 -2.61 -1.90 -9.15
C GLU A 12 -3.44 -0.88 -8.35
N ILE A 13 -3.55 -1.06 -7.04
CA ILE A 13 -4.23 -0.09 -6.16
C ILE A 13 -3.55 1.28 -6.20
N PHE A 14 -2.22 1.31 -6.23
CA PHE A 14 -1.47 2.56 -6.34
C PHE A 14 -1.74 3.26 -7.68
N ILE A 15 -1.75 2.52 -8.79
CA ILE A 15 -2.11 3.06 -10.11
C ILE A 15 -3.50 3.71 -10.07
N ASP A 16 -4.49 3.01 -9.51
CA ASP A 16 -5.87 3.49 -9.40
C ASP A 16 -6.00 4.71 -8.48
N ALA A 17 -5.32 4.69 -7.33
CA ALA A 17 -5.39 5.75 -6.34
C ALA A 17 -4.71 7.05 -6.84
N PHE A 18 -3.60 6.94 -7.56
CA PHE A 18 -2.84 8.10 -8.05
C PHE A 18 -3.19 8.51 -9.48
N ASP A 19 -4.08 7.78 -10.16
CA ASP A 19 -4.43 7.99 -11.58
C ASP A 19 -3.16 8.04 -12.47
N LYS A 20 -2.23 7.11 -12.23
CA LYS A 20 -0.92 7.02 -12.89
C LYS A 20 -0.67 5.61 -13.41
N GLU A 21 -1.08 5.35 -14.66
CA GLU A 21 -0.98 4.01 -15.30
C GLU A 21 0.44 3.44 -15.39
N ASP A 22 1.47 4.30 -15.38
CA ASP A 22 2.88 3.92 -15.47
C ASP A 22 3.59 3.86 -14.10
N LEU A 23 2.83 3.97 -13.00
CA LEU A 23 3.38 3.87 -11.66
C LEU A 23 3.88 2.45 -11.37
N VAL A 24 5.15 2.37 -10.97
CA VAL A 24 5.80 1.14 -10.55
C VAL A 24 6.39 1.36 -9.18
N ILE A 25 5.84 0.66 -8.19
CA ILE A 25 6.35 0.65 -6.82
C ILE A 25 7.19 -0.59 -6.57
N ASP A 26 8.09 -0.49 -5.60
CA ASP A 26 8.85 -1.58 -5.02
C ASP A 26 8.73 -1.59 -3.50
N PHE A 27 9.34 -2.57 -2.84
CA PHE A 27 9.30 -2.71 -1.38
C PHE A 27 9.90 -1.53 -0.60
N ASN A 28 10.75 -0.71 -1.22
CA ASN A 28 11.38 0.44 -0.55
C ASN A 28 10.67 1.76 -0.89
N THR A 29 9.62 1.73 -1.72
CA THR A 29 8.92 2.93 -2.15
C THR A 29 8.21 3.56 -0.95
N THR A 30 8.40 4.87 -0.78
CA THR A 30 7.85 5.67 0.31
C THR A 30 6.99 6.82 -0.21
N ALA A 31 6.27 7.49 0.70
CA ALA A 31 5.55 8.72 0.38
C ALA A 31 6.42 9.83 -0.22
N SER A 32 7.74 9.80 0.00
CA SER A 32 8.64 10.79 -0.60
C SER A 32 8.95 10.52 -2.08
N ASP A 33 8.73 9.29 -2.56
CA ASP A 33 9.06 8.86 -3.92
C ASP A 33 7.90 9.11 -4.90
N ILE A 34 6.67 9.28 -4.40
CA ILE A 34 5.46 9.47 -5.22
C ILE A 34 4.90 10.86 -4.98
N GLU A 35 4.92 11.69 -6.02
CA GLU A 35 4.27 13.00 -5.99
C GLU A 35 2.76 12.86 -5.75
N GLY A 36 2.26 13.58 -4.75
CA GLY A 36 0.86 13.56 -4.33
C GLY A 36 0.57 12.58 -3.20
N TRP A 37 1.55 11.78 -2.76
CA TRP A 37 1.37 10.88 -1.62
C TRP A 37 1.48 11.65 -0.30
N ASP A 38 0.35 12.18 0.16
CA ASP A 38 0.20 12.82 1.47
C ASP A 38 -0.61 11.96 2.45
N SER A 39 -1.00 12.53 3.59
CA SER A 39 -1.78 11.81 4.61
C SER A 39 -3.19 11.45 4.17
N LEU A 40 -3.81 12.23 3.29
CA LEU A 40 -5.15 11.92 2.77
C LEU A 40 -5.06 10.77 1.77
N MET A 41 -4.07 10.80 0.88
CA MET A 41 -3.80 9.70 -0.04
C MET A 41 -3.41 8.42 0.70
N GLN A 42 -2.63 8.52 1.78
CA GLN A 42 -2.34 7.37 2.64
C GLN A 42 -3.62 6.72 3.18
N MET A 43 -4.57 7.52 3.69
CA MET A 43 -5.84 6.98 4.22
C MET A 43 -6.67 6.29 3.14
N ASN A 44 -6.73 6.87 1.93
CA ASN A 44 -7.42 6.27 0.80
C ASN A 44 -6.78 4.94 0.36
N LEU A 45 -5.45 4.89 0.29
CA LEU A 45 -4.71 3.64 0.00
C LEU A 45 -5.01 2.56 1.03
N ILE A 46 -5.01 2.91 2.33
CA ILE A 46 -5.33 1.97 3.40
C ILE A 46 -6.74 1.40 3.19
N GLU A 47 -7.75 2.23 2.92
CA GLU A 47 -9.12 1.78 2.66
C GLU A 47 -9.22 0.82 1.47
N MET A 48 -8.59 1.17 0.33
CA MET A 48 -8.60 0.32 -0.87
C MET A 48 -7.92 -1.04 -0.63
N ILE A 49 -6.82 -1.07 0.14
CA ILE A 49 -6.10 -2.30 0.48
C ILE A 49 -6.92 -3.15 1.46
N GLU A 50 -7.53 -2.53 2.46
CA GLU A 50 -8.42 -3.21 3.40
C GLU A 50 -9.56 -3.94 2.68
N ASP A 51 -10.16 -3.29 1.70
CA ASP A 51 -11.23 -3.86 0.88
C ASP A 51 -10.72 -4.99 -0.03
N GLU A 52 -9.59 -4.80 -0.73
CA GLU A 52 -9.02 -5.81 -1.65
C GLU A 52 -8.61 -7.10 -0.92
N PHE A 53 -8.02 -6.98 0.27
CA PHE A 53 -7.54 -8.12 1.06
C PHE A 53 -8.53 -8.57 2.15
N ASN A 54 -9.69 -7.91 2.26
CA ASN A 54 -10.72 -8.18 3.28
C ASN A 54 -10.12 -8.23 4.70
N MET A 55 -9.33 -7.23 5.03
CA MET A 55 -8.67 -7.06 6.33
C MET A 55 -8.81 -5.64 6.86
N ARG A 56 -8.33 -5.38 8.08
CA ARG A 56 -8.27 -4.04 8.68
C ARG A 56 -6.89 -3.81 9.28
N PHE A 57 -6.32 -2.64 9.01
CA PHE A 57 -5.13 -2.15 9.69
C PHE A 57 -5.53 -1.50 11.01
N ASP A 58 -4.72 -1.72 12.03
CA ASP A 58 -4.83 -0.99 13.28
C ASP A 58 -4.12 0.36 13.16
N MET A 59 -4.54 1.34 13.97
CA MET A 59 -4.00 2.71 13.89
C MET A 59 -2.48 2.75 14.10
N ASP A 60 -1.94 1.90 14.97
CA ASP A 60 -0.48 1.79 15.20
C ASP A 60 0.26 1.23 13.98
N GLU A 61 -0.36 0.31 13.22
CA GLU A 61 0.20 -0.23 11.98
C GLU A 61 0.25 0.84 10.90
N VAL A 62 -0.82 1.64 10.76
CA VAL A 62 -0.89 2.75 9.79
C VAL A 62 0.15 3.82 10.11
N VAL A 63 0.31 4.19 11.39
CA VAL A 63 1.29 5.21 11.81
C VAL A 63 2.73 4.70 11.70
N GLY A 64 2.96 3.41 11.94
CA GLY A 64 4.27 2.77 11.85
C GLY A 64 4.70 2.37 10.44
N MET A 65 3.83 2.51 9.45
CA MET A 65 4.07 2.11 8.06
C MET A 65 5.04 3.08 7.37
N ALA A 66 6.29 2.66 7.21
CA ALA A 66 7.35 3.50 6.65
C ALA A 66 7.44 3.45 5.11
N ASP A 67 7.18 2.27 4.53
CA ASP A 67 7.32 1.98 3.11
C ASP A 67 6.32 0.88 2.68
N VAL A 68 6.26 0.63 1.37
CA VAL A 68 5.42 -0.43 0.77
C VAL A 68 5.81 -1.82 1.29
N GLY A 69 7.07 -2.05 1.64
CA GLY A 69 7.54 -3.32 2.21
C GLY A 69 6.89 -3.62 3.56
N ALA A 70 6.87 -2.65 4.46
CA ALA A 70 6.20 -2.74 5.76
C ALA A 70 4.69 -2.97 5.60
N MET A 71 4.06 -2.28 4.64
CA MET A 71 2.66 -2.49 4.27
C MET A 71 2.40 -3.95 3.85
N ILE A 72 3.22 -4.49 2.95
CA ILE A 72 3.10 -5.86 2.45
C ILE A 72 3.34 -6.88 3.57
N ASP A 73 4.29 -6.63 4.47
CA ASP A 73 4.55 -7.51 5.61
C ASP A 73 3.33 -7.63 6.53
N ILE A 74 2.63 -6.53 6.77
CA ILE A 74 1.38 -6.54 7.54
C ILE A 74 0.31 -7.34 6.81
N ILE A 75 0.10 -7.10 5.51
CA ILE A 75 -0.89 -7.86 4.70
C ILE A 75 -0.61 -9.36 4.76
N ILE A 76 0.65 -9.77 4.55
CA ILE A 76 1.08 -11.18 4.60
C ILE A 76 0.75 -11.82 5.94
N SER A 77 0.93 -11.09 7.04
CA SER A 77 0.68 -11.63 8.37
C SER A 77 -0.80 -11.95 8.63
N ARG A 78 -1.72 -11.44 7.79
CA ARG A 78 -3.17 -11.55 7.97
C ARG A 78 -3.85 -12.50 6.97
N ILE A 79 -3.12 -13.06 5.99
CA ILE A 79 -3.67 -13.92 4.92
C ILE A 79 -3.09 -15.34 4.87
#